data_AF-A0AA94L308-F1
#
_entry.id   AF-A0AA94L308-F1
#
_cell.length_a   1.000
_cell.length_b   1.000
_cell.length_c   1.000
_cell.angle_alpha   90.00
_cell.angle_beta   90.00
_cell.angle_gamma   90.00
#
_symmetry.space_group_name_H-M   'P 1'
#
loop_
_entity.id
_entity.type
_entity.pdbx_description
1 polymer ?
#
loop_
_entity_poly.entity_id
_entity_poly.type
_entity_poly.pdbx_seq_one_letter_code
_entity_poly.pdbx_strand_id
1 'polypeptide(L)'
;MRCLPLALVLLLPSWLYPDGMWAGGGLSLPPAGVACALAAGAVASALGYVLWYSVLPCLSVPSAAVVQLSVPLITALGGAAFMGEAVTLRLGVSAAAILGGIFCATVLAVRR
;
A
#
# COMPACT_ATOMS: atom_id res chain seq x y z
N MET A 1 -5.10 3.32 -17.24
CA MET A 1 -3.80 4.02 -17.20
C MET A 1 -3.87 5.23 -16.25
N ARG A 2 -3.95 5.02 -14.93
CA ARG A 2 -4.05 6.12 -13.94
C ARG A 2 -2.69 6.53 -13.35
N CYS A 3 -1.69 5.66 -13.44
CA CYS A 3 -0.35 5.88 -12.88
C CYS A 3 0.61 6.58 -13.86
N LEU A 4 0.25 6.63 -15.15
CA LEU A 4 1.03 7.30 -16.20
C LEU A 4 1.30 8.79 -15.89
N PRO A 5 0.31 9.60 -15.48
CA PRO A 5 0.58 11.00 -15.14
C PRO A 5 1.53 11.14 -13.95
N LEU A 6 1.39 10.31 -12.92
CA LEU A 6 2.28 10.33 -11.75
C LEU A 6 3.70 9.89 -12.10
N ALA A 7 3.83 8.82 -12.90
CA ALA A 7 5.13 8.34 -13.36
C ALA A 7 5.84 9.39 -14.21
N LEU A 8 5.13 10.08 -15.10
CA LEU A 8 5.68 11.20 -15.88
C LEU A 8 6.12 12.35 -14.97
N VAL A 9 5.31 12.74 -13.98
CA VAL A 9 5.67 13.78 -13.01
C VAL A 9 6.91 13.41 -12.20
N LEU A 10 7.05 12.16 -11.77
CA LEU A 10 8.22 11.69 -11.02
C LEU A 10 9.49 11.60 -11.88
N LEU A 11 9.34 11.38 -13.20
CA LEU A 11 10.47 11.34 -14.15
C LEU A 11 10.81 12.72 -14.75
N LEU A 12 9.90 13.68 -14.70
CA LEU A 12 10.07 15.03 -15.25
C LEU A 12 11.32 15.76 -14.70
N PRO A 13 11.65 15.67 -13.39
CA PRO A 13 12.88 16.26 -12.84
C PRO A 13 14.17 15.65 -13.43
N SER A 14 14.17 14.36 -13.80
CA SER A 14 15.34 13.73 -14.44
C SER A 14 15.61 14.25 -15.86
N TRP A 15 14.57 14.74 -16.54
CA TRP A 15 14.69 15.39 -17.85
C TRP A 15 15.04 16.88 -17.75
N LEU A 16 14.56 17.58 -16.71
CA LEU A 16 14.86 19.00 -16.49
C LEU A 16 16.25 19.24 -15.88
N TYR A 17 16.78 18.30 -15.08
CA TYR A 17 18.04 18.45 -14.36
C TYR A 17 18.96 17.23 -14.54
N PRO A 18 19.50 17.03 -15.75
CA PRO A 18 20.32 15.86 -16.07
C PRO A 18 21.58 15.71 -15.19
N ASP A 19 22.09 16.81 -14.64
CA ASP A 19 23.32 16.84 -13.82
C ASP A 19 23.12 16.48 -12.33
N GLY A 20 22.04 15.78 -11.96
CA GLY A 20 21.98 15.04 -10.69
C GLY A 20 21.87 15.88 -9.41
N MET A 21 21.51 17.16 -9.51
CA MET A 21 21.44 18.10 -8.38
C MET A 21 20.40 17.72 -7.30
N TRP A 22 19.54 16.74 -7.55
CA TRP A 22 18.46 16.31 -6.65
C TRP A 22 18.80 15.08 -5.80
N ALA A 23 19.86 14.34 -6.13
CA ALA A 23 20.21 13.07 -5.48
C ALA A 23 21.70 12.91 -5.09
N GLY A 24 22.53 13.94 -5.27
CA GLY A 24 23.97 13.87 -4.94
C GLY A 24 24.78 12.97 -5.89
N GLY A 25 24.21 12.59 -7.03
CA GLY A 25 24.83 11.76 -8.06
C GLY A 25 23.85 11.49 -9.20
N GLY A 26 24.35 11.37 -10.44
CA GLY A 26 23.53 11.07 -11.62
C GLY A 26 22.68 9.81 -11.42
N LEU A 27 21.48 9.79 -12.00
CA LEU A 27 20.53 8.68 -11.87
C LEU A 27 21.06 7.43 -12.58
N SER A 28 21.84 6.60 -11.87
CA SER A 28 22.24 5.29 -12.36
C SER A 28 21.06 4.33 -12.19
N LEU A 29 20.44 3.92 -13.29
CA LEU A 29 19.36 2.94 -13.32
C LEU A 29 19.91 1.58 -13.77
N PRO A 30 20.54 0.80 -12.88
CA PRO A 30 21.06 -0.51 -13.25
C PRO A 30 19.91 -1.41 -13.75
N PRO A 31 20.08 -2.14 -14.87
CA PRO A 31 19.01 -2.96 -15.44
C PRO A 31 18.42 -3.96 -14.44
N ALA A 32 19.27 -4.52 -13.56
CA ALA A 32 18.85 -5.42 -12.50
C ALA A 32 17.95 -4.73 -11.46
N GLY A 33 18.28 -3.51 -11.05
CA GLY A 33 17.46 -2.74 -10.10
C GLY A 33 16.09 -2.38 -10.66
N VAL A 34 16.05 -1.99 -11.93
CA VAL A 34 14.79 -1.74 -12.65
C VAL A 34 13.95 -3.02 -12.73
N ALA A 35 14.55 -4.14 -13.12
CA ALA A 35 13.86 -5.42 -13.21
C ALA A 35 13.29 -5.86 -11.85
N CYS A 36 14.06 -5.74 -10.76
CA CYS A 36 13.59 -6.04 -9.41
C CYS A 36 12.45 -5.12 -8.96
N ALA A 37 12.54 -3.81 -9.21
CA ALA A 37 11.49 -2.86 -8.84
C ALA A 37 10.17 -3.14 -9.58
N LEU A 38 10.26 -3.43 -10.89
CA LEU A 38 9.10 -3.80 -11.70
C LEU A 38 8.49 -5.13 -11.25
N ALA A 39 9.32 -6.15 -11.01
CA ALA A 39 8.85 -7.45 -10.54
C ALA A 39 8.16 -7.34 -9.17
N ALA A 40 8.77 -6.64 -8.21
CA ALA A 40 8.19 -6.42 -6.89
C ALA A 40 6.85 -5.66 -6.97
N GLY A 41 6.81 -4.57 -7.75
CA GLY A 41 5.58 -3.80 -7.95
C GLY A 41 4.47 -4.58 -8.66
N ALA A 42 4.82 -5.37 -9.67
CA ALA A 42 3.88 -6.22 -10.40
C ALA A 42 3.29 -7.30 -9.51
N VAL A 43 4.13 -8.01 -8.73
CA VAL A 43 3.69 -9.05 -7.80
C VAL A 43 2.79 -8.46 -6.70
N ALA A 44 3.23 -7.38 -6.05
CA ALA A 44 2.44 -6.73 -5.00
C ALA A 44 1.07 -6.25 -5.53
N SER A 45 1.05 -5.65 -6.73
CA SER A 45 -0.19 -5.19 -7.37
C SER A 45 -1.11 -6.35 -7.75
N ALA A 46 -0.57 -7.41 -8.35
CA ALA A 46 -1.34 -8.59 -8.75
C ALA A 46 -2.00 -9.26 -7.54
N LEU A 47 -1.24 -9.47 -6.46
CA LEU A 47 -1.77 -10.05 -5.21
C LEU A 47 -2.88 -9.18 -4.60
N GLY A 48 -2.66 -7.85 -4.53
CA GLY A 48 -3.68 -6.93 -4.04
C GLY A 48 -4.96 -6.97 -4.87
N TYR A 49 -4.85 -7.05 -6.19
CA TYR A 49 -6.00 -7.14 -7.10
C TYR A 49 -6.74 -8.47 -7.00
N VAL A 50 -6.02 -9.59 -6.97
CA VAL A 50 -6.59 -10.93 -6.80
C VAL A 50 -7.33 -11.01 -5.47
N LEU A 51 -6.69 -10.56 -4.38
CA LEU A 51 -7.33 -10.53 -3.07
C LEU A 51 -8.59 -9.66 -3.12
N TRP A 52 -8.48 -8.40 -3.55
CA TRP A 52 -9.63 -7.49 -3.53
C TRP A 52 -10.81 -8.01 -4.35
N TYR A 53 -10.59 -8.49 -5.58
CA TYR A 53 -11.67 -9.03 -6.39
C TYR A 53 -12.18 -10.40 -5.94
N SER A 54 -11.40 -11.15 -5.15
CA SER A 54 -11.91 -12.37 -4.50
C SER A 54 -12.90 -12.06 -3.38
N VAL A 55 -12.67 -11.00 -2.60
CA VAL A 55 -13.51 -10.67 -1.43
C VAL A 55 -14.64 -9.69 -1.78
N LEU A 56 -14.43 -8.78 -2.73
CA LEU A 56 -15.38 -7.73 -3.11
C LEU A 56 -16.81 -8.25 -3.41
N PRO A 57 -17.02 -9.37 -4.13
CA PRO A 57 -18.37 -9.90 -4.39
C PRO A 57 -19.12 -10.34 -3.14
N CYS A 58 -18.40 -10.62 -2.04
CA CYS A 58 -18.97 -11.06 -0.78
C CYS A 58 -19.29 -9.90 0.17
N LEU A 59 -19.00 -8.65 -0.21
CA LEU A 59 -19.15 -7.48 0.66
C LEU A 59 -20.22 -6.53 0.11
N SER A 60 -21.05 -5.99 1.01
CA SER A 60 -21.90 -4.86 0.69
C SER A 60 -21.06 -3.58 0.49
N VAL A 61 -21.58 -2.61 -0.24
CA VAL A 61 -20.88 -1.32 -0.51
C VAL A 61 -20.37 -0.65 0.79
N PRO A 62 -21.17 -0.55 1.89
CA PRO A 62 -20.67 0.03 3.14
C PRO A 62 -19.57 -0.82 3.79
N SER A 63 -19.72 -2.15 3.75
CA SER A 63 -18.73 -3.08 4.31
C SER A 63 -17.39 -3.01 3.56
N ALA A 64 -17.43 -2.91 2.23
CA ALA A 64 -16.25 -2.75 1.40
C ALA A 64 -15.45 -1.48 1.78
N ALA A 65 -16.13 -0.36 2.06
CA ALA A 65 -15.47 0.87 2.51
C ALA A 65 -14.84 0.74 3.90
N VAL A 66 -15.50 0.07 4.83
CA VAL A 66 -14.99 -0.14 6.20
C VAL A 66 -13.80 -1.09 6.19
N VAL A 67 -13.85 -2.19 5.42
CA VAL A 67 -12.75 -3.16 5.31
C VAL A 67 -11.49 -2.51 4.74
N GLN A 68 -11.59 -1.46 3.91
CA GLN A 68 -10.42 -0.72 3.42
C GLN A 68 -9.59 -0.08 4.54
N LEU A 69 -10.19 0.20 5.71
CA LEU A 69 -9.45 0.69 6.89
C LEU A 69 -8.45 -0.35 7.43
N SER A 70 -8.59 -1.62 7.06
CA SER A 70 -7.63 -2.68 7.42
C SER A 70 -6.34 -2.63 6.59
N VAL A 71 -6.37 -2.08 5.37
CA VAL A 71 -5.21 -2.08 4.45
C VAL A 71 -3.99 -1.35 5.05
N PRO A 72 -4.13 -0.12 5.58
CA PRO A 72 -3.01 0.56 6.23
C PRO A 72 -2.47 -0.19 7.45
N LEU A 73 -3.34 -0.88 8.20
CA LEU A 73 -2.96 -1.67 9.36
C LEU A 73 -2.13 -2.90 8.96
N ILE A 74 -2.57 -3.63 7.93
CA ILE A 74 -1.82 -4.77 7.38
C ILE A 74 -0.45 -4.31 6.88
N THR A 75 -0.38 -3.17 6.18
CA THR A 75 0.88 -2.58 5.72
C THR A 75 1.80 -2.22 6.89
N ALA A 76 1.27 -1.59 7.94
CA ALA A 76 2.08 -1.21 9.11
C ALA A 76 2.64 -2.44 9.85
N LEU A 77 1.82 -3.47 10.05
CA LEU A 77 2.24 -4.72 10.70
C LEU A 77 3.21 -5.51 9.82
N GLY A 78 2.95 -5.61 8.53
CA GLY A 78 3.83 -6.25 7.55
C GLY A 78 5.17 -5.55 7.46
N GLY A 79 5.18 -4.21 7.45
CA GLY A 79 6.39 -3.40 7.49
C GLY A 79 7.22 -3.60 8.76
N ALA A 80 6.57 -3.56 9.93
CA ALA A 80 7.25 -3.81 11.20
C ALA A 80 7.85 -5.23 11.24
N ALA A 81 7.12 -6.24 10.77
CA ALA A 81 7.62 -7.62 10.70
C ALA A 81 8.79 -7.77 9.72
N PHE A 82 8.70 -7.20 8.52
CA PHE A 82 9.76 -7.27 7.50
C PHE A 82 11.03 -6.52 7.90
N MET A 83 10.89 -5.36 8.56
CA MET A 83 12.02 -4.56 9.02
C MET A 83 12.56 -5.00 10.38
N GLY A 84 11.93 -5.98 11.03
CA GLY A 84 12.32 -6.43 12.36
C GLY A 84 12.14 -5.37 13.44
N GLU A 85 11.22 -4.42 13.23
CA GLU A 85 10.93 -3.36 14.19
C GLU A 85 10.00 -3.87 15.30
N ALA A 86 10.22 -3.36 16.52
CA ALA A 86 9.38 -3.71 17.66
C ALA A 86 7.95 -3.19 17.46
N VAL A 87 6.97 -4.08 17.62
CA VAL A 87 5.55 -3.69 17.65
C VAL A 87 5.30 -2.83 18.89
N THR A 88 5.15 -1.53 18.68
CA THR A 88 4.94 -0.57 19.77
C THR A 88 3.53 -0.70 20.36
N LEU A 89 3.39 -0.32 21.63
CA LEU A 89 2.06 -0.22 22.28
C LEU A 89 1.11 0.70 21.50
N ARG A 90 1.62 1.79 20.91
CA ARG A 90 0.83 2.67 20.05
C ARG A 90 0.24 1.92 18.86
N LEU A 91 1.05 1.13 18.16
CA LEU A 91 0.58 0.31 17.04
C LEU A 91 -0.45 -0.72 17.50
N GLY A 92 -0.21 -1.38 18.65
CA GLY A 92 -1.14 -2.34 19.23
C GLY A 92 -2.51 -1.75 19.57
N VAL A 93 -2.53 -0.59 20.25
CA VAL A 93 -3.78 0.11 20.61
C VAL A 93 -4.50 0.62 19.35
N SER A 94 -3.78 1.20 18.39
CA SER A 94 -4.36 1.62 17.11
C SER A 94 -4.93 0.44 16.33
N ALA A 95 -4.24 -0.70 16.30
CA ALA A 95 -4.72 -1.92 15.66
C ALA A 95 -6.03 -2.41 16.30
N ALA A 96 -6.08 -2.47 17.63
CA ALA A 96 -7.28 -2.86 18.35
C ALA A 96 -8.47 -1.92 18.07
N ALA A 97 -8.23 -0.60 18.04
CA ALA A 97 -9.26 0.39 17.73
C ALA A 97 -9.80 0.25 16.29
N ILE A 98 -8.91 0.04 15.31
CA ILE A 98 -9.30 -0.16 13.90
C ILE A 98 -10.11 -1.46 13.75
N LEU A 99 -9.59 -2.58 14.25
CA LEU A 99 -10.27 -3.88 14.13
C LEU A 99 -11.61 -3.90 14.88
N GLY A 100 -11.65 -3.29 16.08
CA GLY A 100 -12.89 -3.12 16.84
C GLY A 100 -13.93 -2.28 16.10
N GLY A 101 -13.51 -1.18 15.48
CA GLY A 101 -14.37 -0.34 14.65
C GLY A 101 -14.93 -1.08 13.44
N ILE A 102 -14.08 -1.84 12.73
CA ILE A 102 -14.48 -2.68 11.59
C ILE A 102 -15.50 -3.73 12.04
N PHE A 103 -15.24 -4.42 13.15
CA PHE A 103 -16.16 -5.43 13.69
C PHE A 103 -17.53 -4.84 14.02
N CYS A 104 -17.57 -3.70 14.74
CA CYS A 104 -18.82 -3.02 15.05
C CYS A 104 -19.60 -2.62 13.78
N ALA A 105 -18.92 -2.00 12.82
CA ALA A 105 -19.55 -1.51 11.61
C ALA A 105 -20.01 -2.63 10.65
N THR A 106 -19.34 -3.79 10.65
CA THR A 106 -19.70 -4.90 9.75
C THR A 106 -20.67 -5.89 10.40
N VAL A 107 -20.52 -6.19 11.69
CA VAL A 107 -21.32 -7.22 12.37
C VAL A 107 -22.53 -6.63 13.11
N LEU A 108 -22.37 -5.48 13.76
CA LEU A 108 -23.45 -4.88 14.57
C LEU A 108 -24.38 -4.00 13.72
N ALA A 109 -23.85 -3.28 12.73
CA ALA A 109 -24.65 -2.38 11.90
C ALA A 109 -25.48 -3.11 10.83
N VAL A 110 -25.05 -4.29 10.37
CA VAL A 110 -25.79 -5.13 9.40
C VAL A 110 -26.95 -5.89 10.06
N ARG A 111 -26.96 -6.00 11.41
CA ARG A 111 -28.03 -6.67 12.16
C ARG A 111 -29.24 -5.77 12.48
N ARG A 112 -29.27 -4.53 11.97
CA ARG A 112 -30.43 -3.62 12.05
C ARG A 112 -30.97 -3.37 10.65
#